data_AF-A0A518LKP0-F1
#
_entry.id   AF-A0A518LKP0-F1
#
_cell.length_a   1.000
_cell.length_b   1.000
_cell.length_c   1.000
_cell.angle_alpha   90.00
_cell.angle_beta   90.00
_cell.angle_gamma   90.00
#
_symmetry.space_group_name_H-M   'P 1'
#
loop_
_entity.id
_entity.type
_entity.pdbx_description
1 polymer ?
#
loop_
_entity_poly.entity_id
_entity_poly.type
_entity_poly.pdbx_seq_one_letter_code
_entity_poly.pdbx_strand_id
1 'polypeptide(L)'
;MHEIAIAKAIVEGACAEAHRLGSTGVRRVRCRVGVLRQIDSDLLRDAFELARGESACGRASLEVEAAPMTARCPSCGTGFEIASWDWSCPRCGAEGLDLRGGDELEFVSITPEFVDSCADLGRRIQSPDKVTGSPSVSRENNQGVGVARGE
;
A
#
# COMPACT_ATOMS: atom_id res chain seq x y z
N MET A 1 18.16 -16.19 5.50
CA MET A 1 17.64 -15.59 4.26
C MET A 1 17.39 -14.11 4.56
N HIS A 2 17.92 -13.19 3.77
CA HIS A 2 17.86 -11.74 4.06
C HIS A 2 16.67 -11.06 3.34
N GLU A 3 16.16 -11.71 2.30
CA GLU A 3 15.00 -11.35 1.50
C GLU A 3 13.70 -11.46 2.31
N ILE A 4 13.59 -12.44 3.22
CA ILE A 4 12.41 -12.56 4.10
C ILE A 4 12.26 -11.39 5.08
N ALA A 5 13.36 -10.82 5.55
CA ALA A 5 13.31 -9.65 6.42
C ALA A 5 12.85 -8.41 5.64
N ILE A 6 13.32 -8.27 4.39
CA ILE A 6 12.92 -7.19 3.48
C ILE A 6 11.44 -7.33 3.10
N ALA A 7 11.01 -8.53 2.71
CA ALA A 7 9.62 -8.83 2.40
C ALA A 7 8.67 -8.49 3.55
N LYS A 8 9.03 -8.84 4.79
CA LYS A 8 8.26 -8.45 5.98
C LYS A 8 8.14 -6.94 6.13
N ALA A 9 9.25 -6.21 5.99
CA ALA A 9 9.22 -4.74 6.06
C ALA A 9 8.35 -4.12 4.94
N ILE A 10 8.38 -4.69 3.74
CA ILE A 10 7.51 -4.26 2.62
C ILE A 10 6.04 -4.50 2.97
N VAL A 11 5.68 -5.69 3.47
CA VAL A 11 4.30 -6.03 3.88
C VAL A 11 3.83 -5.11 5.00
N GLU A 12 4.66 -4.87 6.02
CA GLU A 12 4.35 -3.99 7.14
C GLU A 12 4.09 -2.56 6.67
N GLY A 13 4.96 -2.01 5.82
CA GLY A 13 4.79 -0.68 5.24
C GLY A 13 3.54 -0.56 4.38
N ALA A 14 3.26 -1.55 3.54
CA ALA A 14 2.07 -1.57 2.70
C ALA A 14 0.78 -1.70 3.53
N CYS A 15 0.77 -2.53 4.59
CA CYS A 15 -0.37 -2.63 5.50
C CYS A 15 -0.61 -1.34 6.29
N ALA A 16 0.46 -0.67 6.73
CA ALA A 16 0.34 0.61 7.41
C ALA A 16 -0.31 1.68 6.50
N GLU A 17 0.09 1.73 5.23
CA GLU A 17 -0.50 2.65 4.26
C GLU A 17 -1.96 2.30 3.93
N ALA A 18 -2.26 1.00 3.78
CA ALA A 18 -3.62 0.52 3.56
C ALA A 18 -4.57 0.94 4.70
N HIS A 19 -4.10 0.81 5.94
CA HIS A 19 -4.84 1.24 7.12
C HIS A 19 -5.02 2.76 7.15
N ARG A 20 -3.96 3.53 6.86
CA ARG A 20 -4.03 5.00 6.79
C ARG A 20 -5.09 5.50 5.80
N LEU A 21 -5.28 4.77 4.69
CA LEU A 21 -6.25 5.09 3.66
C LEU A 21 -7.66 4.55 3.94
N GLY A 22 -7.87 3.78 5.01
CA GLY A 22 -9.15 3.12 5.28
C GLY A 22 -9.55 2.09 4.21
N SER A 23 -8.56 1.55 3.50
CA SER A 23 -8.78 0.54 2.45
C SER A 23 -9.11 -0.82 3.06
N THR A 24 -9.75 -1.69 2.29
CA THR A 24 -10.08 -3.07 2.72
C THR A 24 -8.96 -4.05 2.45
N GLY A 25 -7.90 -3.62 1.76
CA GLY A 25 -6.75 -4.45 1.42
C GLY A 25 -5.80 -3.77 0.45
N VAL A 26 -4.77 -4.49 0.02
CA VAL A 26 -3.80 -4.06 -0.99
C VAL A 26 -3.84 -5.04 -2.16
N ARG A 27 -3.99 -4.51 -3.38
CA ARG A 27 -3.98 -5.30 -4.61
C ARG A 27 -2.56 -5.50 -5.15
N ARG A 28 -1.72 -4.47 -5.04
CA ARG A 28 -0.39 -4.44 -5.63
C ARG A 28 0.56 -3.56 -4.83
N VAL A 29 1.77 -4.02 -4.65
CA VAL A 29 2.91 -3.25 -4.16
C VAL A 29 3.96 -3.21 -5.27
N ARG A 30 4.47 -2.02 -5.59
CA ARG A 30 5.56 -1.83 -6.55
C ARG A 30 6.74 -1.23 -5.82
N CYS A 31 7.90 -1.88 -5.89
CA CYS A 31 9.13 -1.45 -5.24
C CYS A 31 10.24 -1.25 -6.26
N ARG A 32 11.10 -0.27 -6.00
CA ARG A 32 12.35 -0.08 -6.73
C ARG A 32 13.50 -0.61 -5.89
N VAL A 33 14.32 -1.46 -6.49
CA VAL A 33 15.43 -2.15 -5.85
C VAL A 33 16.70 -1.92 -6.66
N GLY A 34 17.67 -1.29 -6.03
CA GLY A 34 18.95 -0.98 -6.63
C GLY A 34 19.86 -2.21 -6.78
N VAL A 35 20.63 -2.25 -7.86
CA VAL A 35 21.54 -3.37 -8.19
C VAL A 35 22.64 -3.61 -7.13
N LEU A 36 23.02 -2.59 -6.35
CA LEU A 36 24.00 -2.70 -5.26
C LEU A 36 23.42 -3.36 -4.01
N ARG A 37 22.08 -3.50 -3.90
CA ARG A 37 21.45 -4.20 -2.78
C ARG A 37 21.65 -5.71 -2.85
N GLN A 38 22.05 -6.25 -4.01
CA GLN A 38 22.25 -7.69 -4.24
C GLN A 38 21.03 -8.54 -3.85
N ILE A 39 19.84 -7.96 -3.94
CA ILE A 39 18.59 -8.66 -3.65
C ILE A 39 18.18 -9.41 -4.91
N ASP A 40 18.01 -10.73 -4.77
CA ASP A 40 17.39 -11.53 -5.81
C ASP A 40 15.88 -11.23 -5.86
N SER A 41 15.41 -10.75 -7.02
CA SER A 41 14.03 -10.31 -7.17
C SER A 41 13.03 -11.46 -7.14
N ASP A 42 13.41 -12.66 -7.59
CA ASP A 42 12.55 -13.83 -7.55
C ASP A 42 12.44 -14.36 -6.12
N LEU A 43 13.55 -14.45 -5.40
CA LEU A 43 13.54 -14.81 -3.97
C LEU A 43 12.79 -13.77 -3.13
N LEU A 44 12.86 -12.48 -3.47
CA LEU A 44 12.08 -11.44 -2.80
C LEU A 44 10.58 -11.62 -3.05
N ARG A 45 10.18 -11.98 -4.27
CA ARG A 45 8.77 -12.28 -4.60
C ARG A 45 8.27 -13.49 -3.80
N ASP A 46 9.04 -14.58 -3.77
CA ASP A 46 8.70 -15.77 -2.98
C ASP A 46 8.62 -15.47 -1.49
N ALA A 47 9.58 -14.70 -0.97
CA ALA A 47 9.58 -14.25 0.41
C ALA A 47 8.39 -13.35 0.74
N PHE A 48 7.95 -12.50 -0.19
CA PHE A 48 6.77 -11.65 -0.05
C PHE A 48 5.48 -12.49 0.02
N GLU A 49 5.35 -13.50 -0.83
CA GLU A 49 4.23 -14.45 -0.80
C GLU A 49 4.11 -15.16 0.56
N LEU A 50 5.25 -15.54 1.15
CA LEU A 50 5.30 -16.12 2.50
C LEU A 50 5.00 -15.10 3.60
N ALA A 51 5.48 -13.86 3.46
CA ALA A 51 5.33 -12.82 4.48
C ALA A 51 3.92 -12.21 4.52
N ARG A 52 3.21 -12.12 3.39
CA ARG A 52 1.91 -11.44 3.31
C ARG A 52 0.80 -12.16 4.08
N GLY A 53 0.87 -13.48 4.23
CA GLY A 53 -0.04 -14.28 5.08
C GLY A 53 -1.51 -13.85 5.01
N GLU A 54 -2.16 -13.77 6.18
CA GLU A 54 -3.55 -13.28 6.34
C GLU A 54 -3.64 -11.76 6.57
N SER A 55 -2.63 -10.98 6.16
CA SER A 55 -2.61 -9.53 6.34
C SER A 55 -3.52 -8.79 5.34
N ALA A 56 -3.59 -7.44 5.45
CA ALA A 56 -4.21 -6.59 4.42
C ALA A 56 -3.57 -6.77 3.03
N CYS A 57 -2.32 -7.29 2.98
CA CYS A 57 -1.62 -7.65 1.75
C CYS A 57 -1.83 -9.10 1.33
N GLY A 58 -2.72 -9.89 1.96
CA GLY A 58 -2.83 -11.34 1.74
C GLY A 58 -3.09 -11.78 0.29
N ARG A 59 -3.56 -10.86 -0.57
CA ARG A 59 -3.75 -11.08 -2.02
C ARG A 59 -2.90 -10.15 -2.90
N ALA A 60 -2.06 -9.32 -2.30
CA ALA A 60 -1.27 -8.32 -3.02
C ALA A 60 -0.18 -9.00 -3.87
N SER A 61 0.01 -8.56 -5.11
CA SER A 61 1.19 -8.93 -5.89
C SER A 61 2.36 -7.97 -5.64
N LEU A 62 3.58 -8.48 -5.60
CA LEU A 62 4.79 -7.65 -5.57
C LEU A 62 5.40 -7.50 -6.98
N GLU A 63 5.54 -6.26 -7.43
CA GLU A 63 6.31 -5.89 -8.62
C GLU A 63 7.63 -5.23 -8.20
N VAL A 64 8.73 -5.68 -8.80
CA VAL A 64 10.08 -5.17 -8.50
C VAL A 64 10.67 -4.55 -9.75
N GLU A 65 11.03 -3.27 -9.66
CA GLU A 65 11.81 -2.55 -10.65
C GLU A 65 13.28 -2.53 -10.25
N ALA A 66 14.17 -2.92 -11.15
CA ALA A 66 15.59 -2.71 -10.95
C ALA A 66 15.92 -1.21 -11.10
N ALA A 67 16.70 -0.67 -10.15
CA ALA A 67 17.35 0.62 -10.31
C ALA A 67 18.81 0.41 -10.68
N PRO A 68 19.23 0.88 -11.89
CA PRO A 68 20.60 0.74 -12.32
C PRO A 68 21.50 1.67 -11.51
N MET A 69 22.77 1.28 -11.40
CA MET A 69 23.81 2.21 -11.01
C MET A 69 24.23 3.00 -12.25
N THR A 70 24.27 4.32 -12.14
CA THR A 70 24.71 5.22 -13.21
C THR A 70 26.03 5.88 -12.83
N ALA A 71 26.77 6.30 -13.86
CA ALA A 71 28.03 6.98 -13.72
C ALA A 71 28.08 8.21 -14.60
N ARG A 72 28.73 9.26 -14.10
CA ARG A 72 29.10 10.43 -14.89
C ARG A 72 30.61 10.58 -14.92
N CYS A 73 31.18 10.64 -16.12
CA CYS A 73 32.60 10.87 -16.28
C CYS A 73 32.95 12.33 -15.96
N PRO A 74 33.87 12.60 -15.02
CA PRO A 74 34.28 13.97 -14.69
C PRO A 74 35.10 14.62 -15.82
N SER A 75 35.83 13.83 -16.62
CA SER A 75 36.71 14.33 -17.67
C SER A 75 35.97 14.74 -18.96
N CYS A 76 34.99 13.95 -19.40
CA CYS A 76 34.29 14.19 -20.68
C CYS A 76 32.78 14.45 -20.54
N GLY A 77 32.23 14.33 -19.33
CA GLY A 77 30.81 14.61 -19.03
C GLY A 77 29.82 13.53 -19.44
N THR A 78 30.27 12.43 -20.07
CA THR A 78 29.39 11.34 -20.51
C THR A 78 28.74 10.65 -19.31
N GLY A 79 27.40 10.55 -19.35
CA GLY A 79 26.60 9.74 -18.44
C GLY A 79 26.30 8.38 -19.05
N PHE A 80 26.39 7.32 -18.26
CA PHE A 80 26.11 5.95 -18.70
C PHE A 80 25.71 5.05 -17.52
N GLU A 81 24.99 3.96 -17.82
CA GLU A 81 24.69 2.91 -16.84
C GLU A 81 25.89 1.99 -16.67
N ILE A 82 26.20 1.61 -15.43
CA ILE A 82 27.20 0.59 -15.13
C ILE A 82 26.49 -0.76 -15.09
N ALA A 83 26.59 -1.49 -16.19
CA ALA A 83 26.06 -2.85 -16.32
C ALA A 83 27.12 -3.95 -16.06
N SER A 84 28.40 -3.61 -16.12
CA SER A 84 29.54 -4.48 -15.87
C SER A 84 30.42 -3.92 -14.76
N TRP A 85 31.29 -4.73 -14.19
CA TRP A 85 32.31 -4.28 -13.23
C TRP A 85 33.47 -3.50 -13.89
N ASP A 86 33.17 -2.78 -14.98
CA ASP A 86 34.08 -1.89 -15.68
C ASP A 86 33.88 -0.47 -15.16
N TRP A 87 34.92 0.08 -14.55
CA TRP A 87 34.90 1.36 -13.86
C TRP A 87 35.54 2.49 -14.68
N SER A 88 35.72 2.26 -15.98
CA SER A 88 36.27 3.23 -16.92
C SER A 88 35.17 3.86 -17.78
N CYS A 89 35.39 5.12 -18.19
CA CYS A 89 34.47 5.78 -19.11
C CYS A 89 34.54 5.14 -20.52
N PRO A 90 33.42 4.68 -21.10
CA PRO A 90 33.43 4.03 -22.42
C PRO A 90 33.76 5.00 -23.57
N ARG A 91 33.75 6.32 -23.32
CA ARG A 91 34.04 7.34 -24.33
C ARG A 91 35.50 7.77 -24.35
N CYS A 92 36.11 7.99 -23.19
CA CYS A 92 37.47 8.56 -23.10
C CYS A 92 38.45 7.73 -22.28
N GLY A 93 38.01 6.61 -21.68
CA GLY A 93 38.86 5.74 -20.86
C GLY A 93 39.20 6.28 -19.48
N ALA A 94 38.69 7.45 -19.09
CA ALA A 94 38.98 8.02 -17.77
C ALA A 94 38.36 7.18 -16.64
N GLU A 95 39.12 7.00 -15.56
CA GLU A 95 38.69 6.39 -14.31
C GLU A 95 38.13 7.45 -13.34
N GLY A 96 37.72 7.04 -12.13
CA GLY A 96 37.23 7.95 -11.09
C GLY A 96 35.84 8.52 -11.41
N LEU A 97 34.94 7.66 -11.86
CA LEU A 97 33.57 8.01 -12.23
C LEU A 97 32.77 8.53 -11.01
N ASP A 98 31.92 9.52 -11.23
CA ASP A 98 30.92 9.94 -10.22
C ASP A 98 29.72 8.99 -10.27
N LEU A 99 29.64 8.06 -9.32
CA LEU A 99 28.62 7.01 -9.24
C LEU A 99 27.36 7.50 -8.53
N ARG A 100 26.20 7.16 -9.09
CA ARG A 100 24.88 7.56 -8.58
C ARG A 100 23.87 6.41 -8.71
N GLY A 101 23.05 6.25 -7.67
CA GLY A 101 21.98 5.26 -7.63
C GLY A 101 22.49 3.83 -7.53
N GLY A 102 21.56 2.89 -7.64
CA GLY A 102 21.81 1.46 -7.47
C GLY A 102 21.72 1.00 -6.02
N ASP A 103 21.51 1.88 -5.04
CA ASP A 103 21.32 1.54 -3.64
C ASP A 103 19.87 1.74 -3.16
N GLU A 104 18.90 1.75 -4.07
CA GLU A 104 17.49 1.98 -3.77
C GLU A 104 16.83 0.78 -3.10
N LEU A 105 15.91 1.05 -2.17
CA LEU A 105 14.89 0.12 -1.69
C LEU A 105 13.71 0.96 -1.22
N GLU A 106 12.78 1.22 -2.13
CA GLU A 106 11.71 2.19 -1.91
C GLU A 106 10.39 1.72 -2.51
N PHE A 107 9.28 2.19 -1.94
CA PHE A 107 7.97 2.02 -2.55
C PHE A 107 7.81 2.99 -3.72
N VAL A 108 7.50 2.44 -4.90
CA VAL A 108 7.13 3.22 -6.08
C VAL A 108 5.64 3.50 -6.08
N SER A 109 4.83 2.50 -5.73
CA SER A 109 3.38 2.67 -5.55
C SER A 109 2.78 1.55 -4.71
N ILE A 110 1.70 1.87 -4.01
CA ILE A 110 0.83 0.90 -3.32
C ILE A 110 -0.57 1.10 -3.89
N THR A 111 -1.17 0.03 -4.41
CA THR A 111 -2.54 0.09 -4.92
C THR A 111 -3.51 -0.49 -3.89
N PRO A 112 -4.26 0.35 -3.17
CA PRO A 112 -5.28 -0.11 -2.23
C PRO A 112 -6.50 -0.69 -2.93
N GLU A 113 -7.25 -1.52 -2.19
CA GLU A 113 -8.59 -2.00 -2.55
C GLU A 113 -9.63 -1.29 -1.69
N PHE A 114 -10.70 -0.82 -2.30
CA PHE A 114 -11.82 -0.22 -1.60
C PHE A 114 -13.09 -1.00 -1.91
N VAL A 115 -13.99 -1.08 -0.95
CA VAL A 115 -15.36 -1.54 -1.21
C VAL A 115 -16.17 -0.38 -1.74
N ASP A 116 -16.75 -0.54 -2.93
CA ASP A 116 -17.69 0.43 -3.47
C ASP A 116 -18.98 0.41 -2.62
N SER A 117 -19.16 1.48 -1.83
CA SER A 117 -20.32 1.71 -0.96
C SER A 117 -21.67 1.58 -1.66
N CYS A 118 -21.74 1.81 -2.98
CA CYS A 118 -22.99 1.66 -3.75
C CYS A 118 -23.47 0.21 -3.85
N ALA A 119 -22.58 -0.79 -3.81
CA ALA A 119 -22.96 -2.20 -3.93
C ALA A 119 -23.53 -2.80 -2.64
N ASP A 120 -23.22 -2.22 -1.46
CA ASP A 120 -23.68 -2.74 -0.16
C ASP A 120 -25.02 -2.12 0.31
N LEU A 121 -25.35 -0.91 -0.17
CA LEU A 121 -26.70 -0.33 0.05
C LEU A 121 -27.80 -1.25 -0.49
N GLY A 122 -27.62 -1.87 -1.65
CA GLY A 122 -28.60 -2.80 -2.22
C GLY A 122 -28.82 -4.08 -1.40
N ARG A 123 -27.81 -4.51 -0.62
CA ARG A 123 -27.86 -5.74 0.19
C ARG A 123 -28.53 -5.50 1.54
N ARG A 124 -28.35 -4.31 2.14
CA ARG A 124 -29.00 -3.93 3.41
C ARG A 124 -30.49 -3.64 3.28
N ILE A 125 -30.98 -3.23 2.10
CA ILE A 125 -32.42 -2.96 1.88
C ILE A 125 -33.22 -4.27 1.70
N GLN A 126 -32.56 -5.42 1.51
CA GLN A 126 -33.21 -6.72 1.25
C GLN A 126 -33.28 -7.67 2.46
N SER A 127 -33.07 -7.18 3.69
CA SER A 127 -33.40 -7.94 4.90
C SER A 127 -34.81 -7.54 5.38
N PRO A 128 -35.86 -8.38 5.19
CA PRO A 128 -37.21 -8.08 5.67
C PRO A 128 -37.33 -8.48 7.15
N ASP A 129 -36.59 -7.83 8.03
CA ASP A 129 -36.80 -7.98 9.47
C ASP A 129 -37.93 -7.04 9.93
N LYS A 130 -39.15 -7.60 9.93
CA LYS A 130 -40.32 -7.27 10.77
C LYS A 130 -40.40 -5.82 11.28
N VAL A 131 -41.02 -4.93 10.51
CA VAL A 131 -41.79 -3.82 11.09
C VAL A 131 -43.18 -4.34 11.44
N THR A 132 -43.27 -5.04 12.57
CA THR A 132 -44.55 -5.28 13.24
C THR A 132 -44.74 -4.19 14.28
N GLY A 133 -45.71 -3.29 14.07
CA GLY A 133 -46.14 -2.35 15.11
C GLY A 133 -46.70 -1.04 14.59
N SER A 134 -47.88 -1.08 13.98
CA SER A 134 -48.73 0.11 13.85
C SER A 134 -49.11 0.61 15.27
N PRO A 135 -48.96 1.89 15.61
CA PRO A 135 -49.50 2.39 16.87
C PRO A 135 -51.01 2.59 16.70
N SER A 136 -51.79 1.74 17.35
CA SER A 136 -53.22 1.96 17.57
C SER A 136 -53.39 3.20 18.46
N VAL A 137 -53.89 4.28 17.85
CA VAL A 137 -54.32 5.51 18.53
C VAL A 137 -55.61 5.18 19.29
N SER A 138 -55.49 4.88 20.58
CA SER A 138 -56.62 4.86 21.50
C SER A 138 -56.79 6.26 22.09
N ARG A 139 -57.86 6.93 21.66
CA ARG A 139 -58.45 8.07 22.34
C ARG A 139 -58.95 7.63 23.70
N GLU A 140 -58.62 8.35 24.77
CA GLU A 140 -59.54 8.53 25.91
C GLU A 140 -59.17 9.78 26.72
N ASN A 141 -60.21 10.33 27.35
CA ASN A 141 -60.43 11.73 27.68
C ASN A 141 -59.81 12.20 29.00
N ASN A 142 -59.34 13.45 28.96
CA ASN A 142 -59.71 14.57 29.83
C ASN A 142 -60.32 14.31 31.22
N GLN A 143 -59.60 14.72 32.27
CA GLN A 143 -60.01 15.46 33.48
C GLN A 143 -58.72 15.65 34.30
N GLY A 144 -58.27 16.79 34.80
CA GLY A 144 -58.84 18.11 35.06
C GLY A 144 -58.28 18.59 36.41
N VAL A 145 -57.89 19.87 36.50
CA VAL A 145 -57.56 20.65 37.73
C VAL A 145 -56.19 20.36 38.37
N GLY A 146 -55.34 21.32 38.76
CA GLY A 146 -55.39 22.78 38.74
C GLY A 146 -54.23 23.37 39.59
N VAL A 147 -53.79 24.57 39.19
CA VAL A 147 -53.27 25.70 39.99
C VAL A 147 -52.08 25.47 40.96
N ALA A 148 -50.95 26.15 40.73
CA ALA A 148 -50.49 27.32 41.50
C ALA A 148 -49.03 27.72 41.22
N ARG A 149 -48.76 29.01 41.45
CA ARG A 149 -47.56 29.81 41.15
C ARG A 149 -46.50 29.80 42.26
N GLY A 150 -45.31 30.31 41.91
CA GLY A 150 -44.31 30.94 42.79
C GLY A 150 -43.03 30.12 42.88
N GLU A 151 -41.82 30.65 42.85
CA GLU A 151 -41.24 32.00 42.73
C GLU A 151 -39.82 31.81 42.16
#